data_AF-A0A948C7E7-F1
#
_entry.id   AF-A0A948C7E7-F1
#
_cell.length_a   1.000
_cell.length_b   1.000
_cell.length_c   1.000
_cell.angle_alpha   90.00
_cell.angle_beta   90.00
_cell.angle_gamma   90.00
#
_symmetry.space_group_name_H-M   'P 1'
#
loop_
_entity.id
_entity.type
_entity.pdbx_description
1 polymer ?
#
loop_
_entity_poly.entity_id
_entity_poly.type
_entity_poly.pdbx_seq_one_letter_code
_entity_poly.pdbx_strand_id
1 'polypeptide(L)'
;MFKKFACWSMAVLLIFGLSYVPSFAKMKSAQTTSQREYIRAEEEEEGIIAPEPFHGIKKRIGVSGFENKSGWRGEARLGDGMAEMLTTALINTGRFIVVERTDLGDILSEQRLQEQGKLAGITGPKVNRLIGAQILIRGAVTEYEASKSGGAGGIAIKGIGIGIGGSVAHVALDLRIYDTSTGEVLQSHRAVGEAKTTGMALGGVSGDVAFGVGGYWKTPLGEATRHAIRDAVKFIVREMENVSWQSSIVKVDNNNVVYISGGQDVNMSVGTTYTVYGVGEELIDPATGLSLGKEESRIGRIEVTSVEEKFSKAKILEGSGFKYGDVVK
;
A
#
# COMPACT_ATOMS: atom_id res chain seq x y z
N MET A 1 -68.63 -21.05 -58.93
CA MET A 1 -68.41 -20.40 -57.61
C MET A 1 -67.89 -19.00 -57.92
N PHE A 2 -68.65 -17.91 -57.81
CA PHE A 2 -69.11 -17.24 -56.56
C PHE A 2 -67.91 -16.98 -55.60
N LYS A 3 -67.60 -15.74 -55.14
CA LYS A 3 -68.34 -14.45 -55.27
C LYS A 3 -67.48 -13.24 -54.79
N LYS A 4 -67.27 -12.20 -55.64
CA LYS A 4 -67.18 -10.74 -55.32
C LYS A 4 -66.09 -10.29 -54.27
N PHE A 5 -65.79 -9.03 -53.88
CA PHE A 5 -65.85 -7.62 -54.35
C PHE A 5 -64.98 -6.78 -53.34
N ALA A 6 -64.62 -5.50 -53.50
CA ALA A 6 -64.30 -4.62 -54.65
C ALA A 6 -63.92 -3.20 -54.13
N CYS A 7 -63.28 -2.38 -54.97
CA CYS A 7 -63.22 -0.90 -54.93
C CYS A 7 -62.29 -0.14 -53.93
N TRP A 8 -61.57 0.82 -54.52
CA TRP A 8 -60.99 2.07 -53.98
C TRP A 8 -61.80 2.81 -52.89
N SER A 9 -61.13 3.51 -51.97
CA SER A 9 -61.45 4.90 -51.59
C SER A 9 -60.31 5.62 -50.82
N MET A 10 -60.40 6.95 -50.73
CA MET A 10 -59.52 7.87 -49.99
C MET A 10 -59.70 7.78 -48.47
N ALA A 11 -58.71 8.27 -47.70
CA ALA A 11 -58.92 9.43 -46.80
C ALA A 11 -57.61 9.88 -46.09
N VAL A 12 -57.41 11.20 -46.02
CA VAL A 12 -56.42 11.87 -45.16
C VAL A 12 -56.96 11.95 -43.73
N LEU A 13 -56.10 11.81 -42.72
CA LEU A 13 -56.37 12.40 -41.40
C LEU A 13 -55.10 12.84 -40.69
N LEU A 14 -54.78 14.12 -40.89
CA LEU A 14 -53.87 14.91 -40.08
C LEU A 14 -54.59 15.21 -38.75
N ILE A 15 -54.11 14.65 -37.63
CA ILE A 15 -54.46 15.14 -36.29
C ILE A 15 -53.16 15.49 -35.56
N PHE A 16 -53.05 16.77 -35.20
CA PHE A 16 -52.05 17.26 -34.26
C PHE A 16 -52.34 16.68 -32.87
N GLY A 17 -51.41 15.89 -32.34
CA GLY A 17 -51.40 15.40 -30.95
C GLY A 17 -50.12 15.83 -30.26
N LEU A 18 -50.11 17.03 -29.67
CA LEU A 18 -48.94 17.59 -29.00
C LEU A 18 -48.76 16.99 -27.59
N SER A 19 -47.92 15.96 -27.44
CA SER A 19 -47.46 15.53 -26.11
C SER A 19 -46.19 14.67 -26.13
N TYR A 20 -45.20 15.09 -25.35
CA TYR A 20 -44.07 14.28 -24.86
C TYR A 20 -43.14 13.63 -25.92
N VAL A 21 -42.26 14.45 -26.49
CA VAL A 21 -40.87 13.98 -26.70
C VAL A 21 -40.21 13.98 -25.32
N PRO A 22 -39.85 12.83 -24.71
CA PRO A 22 -39.07 12.84 -23.48
C PRO A 22 -37.72 13.50 -23.77
N SER A 23 -37.43 14.61 -23.08
CA SER A 23 -36.22 15.39 -23.30
C SER A 23 -34.98 14.51 -23.16
N PHE A 24 -34.21 14.37 -24.25
CA PHE A 24 -32.94 13.62 -24.30
C PHE A 24 -31.95 14.06 -23.20
N ALA A 25 -32.07 15.31 -22.71
CA ALA A 25 -31.28 15.80 -21.58
C ALA A 25 -31.56 15.03 -20.28
N LYS A 26 -32.82 14.66 -20.01
CA LYS A 26 -33.23 13.94 -18.79
C LYS A 26 -32.81 12.47 -18.80
N MET A 27 -32.68 11.88 -19.99
CA MET A 27 -32.18 10.52 -20.19
C MET A 27 -30.65 10.46 -20.07
N LYS A 28 -29.93 11.43 -20.66
CA LYS A 28 -28.47 11.61 -20.44
C LYS A 28 -28.15 11.85 -18.96
N SER A 29 -28.87 12.72 -18.26
CA SER A 29 -28.61 12.98 -16.84
C SER A 29 -28.82 11.74 -15.98
N ALA A 30 -29.85 10.93 -16.24
CA ALA A 30 -30.10 9.68 -15.51
C ALA A 30 -28.99 8.64 -15.76
N GLN A 31 -28.53 8.49 -17.01
CA GLN A 31 -27.41 7.61 -17.33
C GLN A 31 -26.10 8.11 -16.69
N THR A 32 -25.83 9.41 -16.67
CA THR A 32 -24.63 9.97 -16.01
C THR A 32 -24.69 9.86 -14.48
N THR A 33 -25.85 10.02 -13.84
CA THR A 33 -26.00 9.78 -12.40
C THR A 33 -25.80 8.31 -12.06
N SER A 34 -26.47 7.38 -12.76
CA SER A 34 -26.28 5.95 -12.49
C SER A 34 -24.85 5.49 -12.79
N GLN A 35 -24.19 5.99 -13.85
CA GLN A 35 -22.78 5.68 -14.09
C GLN A 35 -21.86 6.24 -13.00
N ARG A 36 -22.17 7.40 -12.42
CA ARG A 36 -21.43 7.93 -11.25
C ARG A 36 -21.70 7.13 -9.97
N GLU A 37 -22.91 6.63 -9.76
CA GLU A 37 -23.20 5.72 -8.64
C GLU A 37 -22.53 4.35 -8.82
N TYR A 38 -22.49 3.81 -10.05
CA TYR A 38 -21.76 2.58 -10.36
C TYR A 38 -20.24 2.75 -10.18
N ILE A 39 -19.65 3.82 -10.72
CA ILE A 39 -18.21 4.10 -10.52
C ILE A 39 -17.90 4.27 -9.03
N ARG A 40 -18.76 4.98 -8.27
CA ARG A 40 -18.60 5.15 -6.83
C ARG A 40 -18.71 3.84 -6.05
N ALA A 41 -19.63 2.96 -6.41
CA ALA A 41 -19.77 1.64 -5.80
C ALA A 41 -18.59 0.71 -6.13
N GLU A 42 -18.04 0.82 -7.34
CA GLU A 42 -16.85 0.08 -7.80
C GLU A 42 -15.57 0.60 -7.10
N GLU A 43 -15.45 1.92 -6.88
CA GLU A 43 -14.42 2.56 -6.03
C GLU A 43 -14.55 2.18 -4.53
N GLU A 44 -15.78 1.99 -4.04
CA GLU A 44 -16.06 1.51 -2.68
C GLU A 44 -15.70 0.01 -2.49
N GLU A 45 -15.83 -0.84 -3.52
CA GLU A 45 -15.34 -2.24 -3.49
C GLU A 45 -13.82 -2.39 -3.71
N GLU A 46 -13.17 -1.56 -4.55
CA GLU A 46 -11.70 -1.62 -4.70
C GLU A 46 -10.96 -1.17 -3.43
N GLY A 47 -11.62 -0.43 -2.54
CA GLY A 47 -11.04 0.00 -1.27
C GLY A 47 -10.03 1.14 -1.44
N ILE A 48 -10.32 2.08 -2.36
CA ILE A 48 -9.60 3.35 -2.50
C ILE A 48 -10.57 4.53 -2.33
N ILE A 49 -11.40 4.47 -1.28
CA ILE A 49 -11.69 5.72 -0.55
C ILE A 49 -10.31 6.25 -0.15
N ALA A 50 -9.91 7.42 -0.67
CA ALA A 50 -8.65 8.05 -0.28
C ALA A 50 -8.60 8.07 1.26
N PRO A 51 -7.67 7.33 1.89
CA PRO A 51 -7.84 6.99 3.29
C PRO A 51 -7.88 8.27 4.12
N GLU A 52 -8.91 8.39 4.95
CA GLU A 52 -9.11 9.51 5.88
C GLU A 52 -7.74 9.92 6.45
N PRO A 53 -7.30 11.17 6.23
CA PRO A 53 -5.89 11.52 6.39
C PRO A 53 -5.40 11.12 7.77
N PHE A 54 -4.33 10.34 7.82
CA PHE A 54 -3.88 9.80 9.10
C PHE A 54 -3.36 10.94 9.99
N HIS A 55 -4.08 11.18 11.09
CA HIS A 55 -3.79 12.24 12.05
C HIS A 55 -2.82 11.80 13.17
N GLY A 56 -2.40 10.53 13.20
CA GLY A 56 -1.43 10.02 14.17
C GLY A 56 0.02 10.26 13.75
N ILE A 57 0.95 10.00 14.67
CA ILE A 57 2.38 10.14 14.43
C ILE A 57 2.91 9.01 13.51
N LYS A 58 3.59 9.38 12.42
CA LYS A 58 4.10 8.46 11.41
C LYS A 58 5.37 7.76 11.89
N LYS A 59 5.43 6.45 11.66
CA LYS A 59 6.59 5.60 11.98
C LYS A 59 7.44 5.38 10.72
N ARG A 60 8.77 5.28 10.88
CA ARG A 60 9.71 5.05 9.78
C ARG A 60 9.89 3.56 9.54
N ILE A 61 9.38 3.08 8.40
CA ILE A 61 9.45 1.67 8.00
C ILE A 61 10.24 1.54 6.70
N GLY A 62 10.99 0.45 6.53
CA GLY A 62 11.61 0.10 5.24
C GLY A 62 11.05 -1.22 4.74
N VAL A 63 10.88 -1.37 3.42
CA VAL A 63 10.42 -2.61 2.79
C VAL A 63 11.56 -3.15 1.93
N SER A 64 12.17 -4.26 2.37
CA SER A 64 13.17 -4.98 1.56
C SER A 64 12.50 -5.78 0.44
N GLY A 65 13.20 -5.92 -0.69
CA GLY A 65 12.82 -6.84 -1.77
C GLY A 65 12.54 -8.27 -1.27
N PHE A 66 11.57 -8.93 -1.91
CA PHE A 66 11.10 -10.25 -1.47
C PHE A 66 11.84 -11.38 -2.19
N GLU A 67 12.03 -12.50 -1.48
CA GLU A 67 12.57 -13.72 -2.10
C GLU A 67 11.47 -14.47 -2.86
N ASN A 68 11.70 -14.84 -4.12
CA ASN A 68 10.80 -15.77 -4.83
C ASN A 68 11.10 -17.22 -4.42
N LYS A 69 10.19 -17.83 -3.64
CA LYS A 69 10.24 -19.24 -3.20
C LYS A 69 9.13 -20.11 -3.81
N SER A 70 8.21 -19.52 -4.57
CA SER A 70 7.09 -20.20 -5.25
C SER A 70 7.49 -21.22 -6.32
N GLY A 71 8.77 -21.28 -6.71
CA GLY A 71 9.23 -22.10 -7.83
C GLY A 71 8.79 -21.57 -9.21
N TRP A 72 8.05 -20.47 -9.28
CA TRP A 72 7.63 -19.83 -10.53
C TRP A 72 8.85 -19.30 -11.31
N ARG A 73 9.24 -20.04 -12.36
CA ARG A 73 10.42 -19.76 -13.19
C ARG A 73 10.26 -18.57 -14.15
N GLY A 74 9.06 -17.97 -14.24
CA GLY A 74 8.74 -16.96 -15.26
C GLY A 74 9.27 -15.55 -14.99
N GLU A 75 9.37 -15.14 -13.73
CA GLU A 75 9.79 -13.79 -13.35
C GLU A 75 10.92 -13.85 -12.29
N ALA A 76 12.13 -13.48 -12.70
CA ALA A 76 13.25 -13.28 -11.76
C ALA A 76 12.98 -12.11 -10.77
N ARG A 77 12.00 -11.25 -11.09
CA ARG A 77 11.63 -10.03 -10.36
C ARG A 77 10.25 -10.09 -9.69
N LEU A 78 9.65 -11.28 -9.57
CA LEU A 78 8.33 -11.44 -8.92
C LEU A 78 8.33 -10.86 -7.49
N GLY A 79 9.42 -11.10 -6.76
CA GLY A 79 9.60 -10.59 -5.40
C GLY A 79 9.77 -9.07 -5.35
N ASP A 80 10.56 -8.48 -6.26
CA ASP A 80 10.72 -7.01 -6.37
C ASP A 80 9.36 -6.35 -6.63
N GLY A 81 8.59 -6.85 -7.59
CA GLY A 81 7.28 -6.30 -7.94
C GLY A 81 6.28 -6.39 -6.79
N MET A 82 6.26 -7.48 -6.03
CA MET A 82 5.42 -7.58 -4.83
C MET A 82 5.88 -6.67 -3.69
N ALA A 83 7.20 -6.45 -3.53
CA ALA A 83 7.73 -5.48 -2.58
C ALA A 83 7.37 -4.04 -2.97
N GLU A 84 7.47 -3.69 -4.26
CA GLU A 84 7.06 -2.38 -4.81
C GLU A 84 5.55 -2.13 -4.65
N MET A 85 4.72 -3.14 -4.91
CA MET A 85 3.28 -3.10 -4.63
C MET A 85 2.98 -2.86 -3.14
N LEU A 86 3.70 -3.55 -2.24
CA LEU A 86 3.54 -3.34 -0.80
C LEU A 86 4.01 -1.94 -0.38
N THR A 87 5.17 -1.47 -0.85
CA THR A 87 5.69 -0.13 -0.62
C THR A 87 4.68 0.94 -1.04
N THR A 88 4.14 0.82 -2.25
CA THR A 88 3.12 1.74 -2.78
C THR A 88 1.86 1.72 -1.92
N ALA A 89 1.37 0.52 -1.56
CA ALA A 89 0.17 0.39 -0.73
C ALA A 89 0.37 0.97 0.68
N LEU A 90 1.55 0.81 1.28
CA LEU A 90 1.92 1.38 2.58
C LEU A 90 2.04 2.91 2.53
N ILE A 91 2.65 3.47 1.48
CA ILE A 91 2.69 4.93 1.22
C ILE A 91 1.26 5.47 1.12
N ASN A 92 0.41 4.81 0.34
CA ASN A 92 -0.98 5.22 0.13
C ASN A 92 -1.82 5.22 1.41
N THR A 93 -1.47 4.46 2.46
CA THR A 93 -2.15 4.56 3.76
C THR A 93 -1.97 5.91 4.46
N GLY A 94 -0.92 6.68 4.12
CA GLY A 94 -0.53 7.90 4.82
C GLY A 94 0.00 7.69 6.25
N ARG A 95 0.08 6.44 6.75
CA ARG A 95 0.43 6.11 8.14
C ARG A 95 1.93 6.06 8.43
N PHE A 96 2.75 6.00 7.39
CA PHE A 96 4.17 5.69 7.49
C PHE A 96 5.03 6.66 6.69
N ILE A 97 6.28 6.83 7.15
CA ILE A 97 7.37 7.31 6.33
C ILE A 97 8.07 6.05 5.81
N VAL A 98 7.78 5.67 4.57
CA VAL A 98 8.42 4.51 3.94
C VAL A 98 9.78 4.93 3.38
N VAL A 99 10.84 4.22 3.75
CA VAL A 99 12.20 4.45 3.24
C VAL A 99 12.62 3.31 2.33
N GLU A 100 13.28 3.68 1.23
CA GLU A 100 13.69 2.72 0.21
C GLU A 100 14.78 1.77 0.71
N ARG A 101 14.65 0.49 0.37
CA ARG A 101 15.59 -0.59 0.74
C ARG A 101 15.99 -1.49 -0.41
N THR A 102 15.18 -1.57 -1.46
CA THR A 102 15.47 -2.37 -2.67
C THR A 102 16.49 -1.61 -3.53
N ASP A 103 16.22 -0.34 -3.82
CA ASP A 103 17.04 0.47 -4.75
C ASP A 103 18.16 1.26 -4.05
N LEU A 104 18.59 0.82 -2.86
CA LEU A 104 19.68 1.47 -2.11
C LEU A 104 21.01 1.50 -2.89
N GLY A 105 21.25 0.52 -3.77
CA GLY A 105 22.46 0.48 -4.60
C GLY A 105 22.57 1.69 -5.54
N ASP A 106 21.46 2.12 -6.10
CA ASP A 106 21.38 3.25 -7.02
C ASP A 106 21.47 4.58 -6.26
N ILE A 107 20.76 4.69 -5.13
CA ILE A 107 20.84 5.85 -4.22
C ILE A 107 22.29 6.07 -3.70
N LEU A 108 22.99 4.99 -3.34
CA LEU A 108 24.40 5.05 -2.93
C LEU A 108 25.33 5.38 -4.09
N SER A 109 25.02 4.93 -5.30
CA SER A 109 25.79 5.27 -6.50
C SER A 109 25.66 6.76 -6.85
N GLU A 110 24.46 7.34 -6.73
CA GLU A 110 24.22 8.78 -6.88
C GLU A 110 24.96 9.60 -5.82
N GLN A 111 24.97 9.15 -4.56
CA GLN A 111 25.79 9.78 -3.50
C GLN A 111 27.29 9.73 -3.81
N ARG A 112 27.80 8.62 -4.36
CA ARG A 112 29.21 8.50 -4.78
C ARG A 112 29.56 9.44 -5.94
N LEU A 113 28.62 9.76 -6.84
CA LEU A 113 28.85 10.76 -7.88
C LEU A 113 29.00 12.17 -7.28
N GLN A 114 28.26 12.49 -6.21
CA GLN A 114 28.46 13.72 -5.44
C GLN A 114 29.80 13.73 -4.69
N GLU A 115 30.17 12.63 -4.01
CA GLU A 115 31.48 12.49 -3.33
C GLU A 115 32.65 12.73 -4.29
N GLN A 116 32.54 12.22 -5.52
CA GLN A 116 33.56 12.33 -6.55
C GLN A 116 33.54 13.68 -7.30
N GLY A 117 32.70 14.63 -6.89
CA GLY A 117 32.57 15.94 -7.54
C GLY A 117 32.08 15.89 -8.99
N LYS A 118 31.42 14.80 -9.39
CA LYS A 118 30.93 14.57 -10.77
C LYS A 118 29.57 15.21 -11.04
N LEU A 119 28.88 15.66 -9.98
CA LEU A 119 27.61 16.38 -10.05
C LEU A 119 27.82 17.87 -9.75
N ALA A 120 27.06 18.73 -10.41
CA ALA A 120 27.23 20.18 -10.32
C ALA A 120 26.52 20.78 -9.09
N GLY A 121 27.30 21.36 -8.17
CA GLY A 121 26.84 22.38 -7.23
C GLY A 121 26.32 21.90 -5.87
N ILE A 122 25.75 22.87 -5.13
CA ILE A 122 25.25 22.75 -3.74
C ILE A 122 23.98 21.88 -3.63
N THR A 123 23.41 21.51 -4.78
CA THR A 123 22.14 20.79 -4.96
C THR A 123 22.24 19.27 -4.94
N GLY A 124 23.45 18.70 -4.87
CA GLY A 124 23.63 17.25 -4.88
C GLY A 124 23.14 16.54 -3.60
N PRO A 125 23.00 15.20 -3.65
CA PRO A 125 22.53 14.42 -2.51
C PRO A 125 23.44 14.56 -1.30
N LYS A 126 22.84 14.60 -0.09
CA LYS A 126 23.60 14.65 1.16
C LYS A 126 24.25 13.29 1.43
N VAL A 127 25.52 13.20 1.03
CA VAL A 127 26.42 12.07 1.23
C VAL A 127 26.31 11.50 2.65
N ASN A 128 26.18 10.17 2.73
CA ASN A 128 26.17 9.38 3.97
C ASN A 128 25.09 9.83 4.99
N ARG A 129 23.94 10.31 4.49
CA ARG A 129 22.75 10.67 5.31
C ARG A 129 21.51 9.92 4.85
N LEU A 130 21.60 8.60 4.73
CA LEU A 130 20.44 7.74 4.54
C LEU A 130 19.55 7.76 5.79
N ILE A 131 18.23 7.85 5.59
CA ILE A 131 17.28 7.81 6.69
C ILE A 131 17.15 6.37 7.19
N GLY A 132 17.43 6.15 8.47
CA GLY A 132 17.17 4.87 9.14
C GLY A 132 15.67 4.61 9.28
N ALA A 133 15.21 3.49 8.72
CA ALA A 133 14.00 2.83 9.20
C ALA A 133 14.22 2.37 10.64
N GLN A 134 13.22 2.50 11.50
CA GLN A 134 13.22 1.84 12.81
C GLN A 134 12.78 0.38 12.66
N ILE A 135 11.79 0.16 11.79
CA ILE A 135 11.23 -1.15 11.50
C ILE A 135 11.56 -1.56 10.06
N LEU A 136 11.99 -2.81 9.87
CA LEU A 136 12.24 -3.40 8.56
C LEU A 136 11.22 -4.50 8.27
N ILE A 137 10.57 -4.43 7.12
CA ILE A 137 9.66 -5.44 6.60
C ILE A 137 10.40 -6.21 5.52
N ARG A 138 10.39 -7.55 5.62
CA ARG A 138 10.94 -8.45 4.60
C ARG A 138 9.93 -9.54 4.30
N GLY A 139 9.81 -9.91 3.03
CA GLY A 139 8.89 -10.94 2.57
C GLY A 139 9.57 -12.06 1.78
N ALA A 140 8.83 -13.14 1.58
CA ALA A 140 9.08 -14.12 0.53
C ALA A 140 7.75 -14.50 -0.14
N VAL A 141 7.75 -14.59 -1.47
CA VAL A 141 6.64 -15.10 -2.27
C VAL A 141 6.71 -16.63 -2.20
N THR A 142 5.86 -17.25 -1.37
CA THR A 142 5.91 -18.68 -1.10
C THR A 142 5.03 -19.49 -2.02
N GLU A 143 3.89 -18.96 -2.45
CA GLU A 143 2.97 -19.61 -3.41
C GLU A 143 2.48 -18.57 -4.42
N TYR A 144 2.44 -18.94 -5.70
CA TYR A 144 2.01 -18.08 -6.81
C TYR A 144 1.48 -18.94 -7.95
N GLU A 145 0.21 -19.32 -7.85
CA GLU A 145 -0.38 -20.36 -8.70
C GLU A 145 -1.71 -19.92 -9.34
N ALA A 146 -1.95 -20.40 -10.56
CA ALA A 146 -3.20 -20.23 -11.28
C ALA A 146 -3.66 -21.57 -11.89
N SER A 147 -4.73 -22.15 -11.33
CA SER A 147 -5.29 -23.45 -11.70
C SER A 147 -6.61 -23.29 -12.47
N LYS A 148 -6.75 -23.96 -13.62
CA LYS A 148 -8.00 -24.00 -14.39
C LYS A 148 -8.93 -25.09 -13.83
N SER A 149 -10.11 -24.71 -13.35
CA SER A 149 -11.17 -25.60 -12.87
C SER A 149 -12.21 -25.86 -13.96
N GLY A 150 -11.87 -26.68 -14.97
CA GLY A 150 -12.80 -26.98 -16.07
C GLY A 150 -12.41 -28.18 -16.91
N GLY A 151 -13.05 -29.33 -16.66
CA GLY A 151 -12.79 -30.57 -17.39
C GLY A 151 -13.73 -31.73 -17.05
N ALA A 152 -15.05 -31.55 -17.20
CA ALA A 152 -16.02 -32.66 -17.07
C ALA A 152 -17.43 -32.42 -17.68
N GLY A 153 -17.88 -31.17 -17.84
CA GLY A 153 -19.31 -30.84 -18.01
C GLY A 153 -19.70 -30.05 -19.27
N GLY A 154 -19.03 -30.26 -20.41
CA GLY A 154 -19.35 -29.55 -21.66
C GLY A 154 -20.44 -30.23 -22.48
N ILE A 155 -21.46 -29.48 -22.92
CA ILE A 155 -22.44 -29.98 -23.90
C ILE A 155 -21.88 -29.73 -25.31
N ALA A 156 -21.66 -30.80 -26.07
CA ALA A 156 -21.24 -30.72 -27.47
C ALA A 156 -22.48 -30.77 -28.38
N ILE A 157 -22.88 -29.63 -28.94
CA ILE A 157 -23.95 -29.57 -29.95
C ILE A 157 -23.33 -29.27 -31.31
N LYS A 158 -23.30 -30.30 -32.17
CA LYS A 158 -23.05 -30.19 -33.61
C LYS A 158 -21.82 -29.33 -33.99
N GLY A 159 -20.68 -29.60 -33.36
CA GLY A 159 -19.39 -28.95 -33.65
C GLY A 159 -19.07 -27.71 -32.80
N ILE A 160 -20.04 -27.19 -32.02
CA ILE A 160 -19.79 -26.15 -31.01
C ILE A 160 -19.77 -26.83 -29.64
N GLY A 161 -18.61 -26.78 -28.97
CA GLY A 161 -18.47 -27.20 -27.58
C GLY A 161 -18.66 -26.01 -26.65
N ILE A 162 -19.68 -26.04 -25.79
CA ILE A 162 -19.82 -25.06 -24.71
C ILE A 162 -19.22 -25.68 -23.45
N GLY A 163 -18.06 -25.19 -23.04
CA GLY A 163 -17.39 -25.61 -21.81
C GLY A 163 -17.59 -24.60 -20.69
N ILE A 164 -18.14 -25.03 -19.55
CA ILE A 164 -18.06 -24.23 -18.32
C ILE A 164 -16.71 -24.51 -17.68
N GLY A 165 -15.87 -23.48 -17.55
CA GLY A 165 -14.50 -23.60 -17.04
C GLY A 165 -14.15 -22.43 -16.14
N GLY A 166 -13.93 -22.70 -14.86
CA GLY A 166 -13.42 -21.72 -13.91
C GLY A 166 -11.90 -21.58 -14.00
N SER A 167 -11.40 -20.54 -13.35
CA SER A 167 -9.98 -20.35 -13.04
C SER A 167 -9.88 -19.88 -11.59
N VAL A 168 -8.99 -20.51 -10.82
CA VAL A 168 -8.70 -20.22 -9.42
C VAL A 168 -7.24 -19.82 -9.31
N ALA A 169 -6.95 -18.68 -8.68
CA ALA A 169 -5.58 -18.30 -8.35
C ALA A 169 -5.39 -18.21 -6.84
N HIS A 170 -4.19 -18.55 -6.39
CA HIS A 170 -3.74 -18.49 -5.00
C HIS A 170 -2.36 -17.84 -4.95
N VAL A 171 -2.19 -16.87 -4.06
CA VAL A 171 -0.93 -16.16 -3.82
C VAL A 171 -0.68 -16.10 -2.32
N ALA A 172 0.51 -16.50 -1.88
CA ALA A 172 0.94 -16.43 -0.49
C ALA A 172 2.28 -15.68 -0.33
N LEU A 173 2.32 -14.83 0.70
CA LEU A 173 3.42 -13.96 1.08
C LEU A 173 3.78 -14.21 2.56
N ASP A 174 4.97 -14.76 2.81
CA ASP A 174 5.51 -14.91 4.16
C ASP A 174 6.27 -13.64 4.57
N LEU A 175 5.68 -12.84 5.46
CA LEU A 175 6.19 -11.55 5.90
C LEU A 175 6.79 -11.64 7.30
N ARG A 176 7.85 -10.86 7.55
CA ARG A 176 8.49 -10.66 8.85
C ARG A 176 8.74 -9.18 9.10
N ILE A 177 8.42 -8.74 10.31
CA ILE A 177 8.67 -7.40 10.82
C ILE A 177 9.84 -7.48 11.80
N TYR A 178 10.89 -6.69 11.57
CA TYR A 178 12.09 -6.66 12.39
C TYR A 178 12.27 -5.30 13.06
N ASP A 179 12.72 -5.28 14.31
CA ASP A 179 13.36 -4.09 14.88
C ASP A 179 14.80 -4.02 14.36
N THR A 180 15.15 -2.89 13.73
CA THR A 180 16.49 -2.69 13.16
C THR A 180 17.58 -2.42 14.20
N SER A 181 17.19 -2.11 15.44
CA SER A 181 18.08 -1.76 16.55
C SER A 181 18.57 -3.00 17.31
N THR A 182 17.70 -4.00 17.48
CA THR A 182 18.02 -5.28 18.16
C THR A 182 18.23 -6.43 17.17
N GLY A 183 17.71 -6.32 15.95
CA GLY A 183 17.66 -7.41 14.97
C GLY A 183 16.55 -8.44 15.23
N GLU A 184 15.70 -8.23 16.25
CA GLU A 184 14.62 -9.14 16.65
C GLU A 184 13.49 -9.18 15.61
N VAL A 185 12.93 -10.36 15.36
CA VAL A 185 11.67 -10.52 14.62
C VAL A 185 10.51 -10.21 15.57
N LEU A 186 9.96 -9.00 15.48
CA LEU A 186 8.83 -8.57 16.31
C LEU A 186 7.57 -9.41 16.03
N GLN A 187 7.27 -9.65 14.74
CA GLN A 187 6.09 -10.40 14.29
C GLN A 187 6.33 -11.04 12.91
N SER A 188 5.57 -12.09 12.59
CA SER A 188 5.52 -12.70 11.26
C SER A 188 4.10 -13.11 10.87
N HIS A 189 3.75 -12.99 9.60
CA HIS A 189 2.42 -13.33 9.08
C HIS A 189 2.51 -13.92 7.67
N ARG A 190 1.68 -14.91 7.38
CA ARG A 190 1.48 -15.43 6.03
C ARG A 190 0.26 -14.76 5.43
N ALA A 191 0.48 -13.71 4.65
CA ALA A 191 -0.58 -13.00 3.96
C ALA A 191 -1.02 -13.80 2.72
N VAL A 192 -2.31 -14.00 2.55
CA VAL A 192 -2.87 -14.88 1.50
C VAL A 192 -3.94 -14.15 0.70
N GLY A 193 -3.94 -14.37 -0.61
CA GLY A 193 -4.99 -13.92 -1.51
C GLY A 193 -5.47 -15.03 -2.42
N GLU A 194 -6.78 -15.18 -2.52
CA GLU A 194 -7.44 -16.04 -3.51
C GLU A 194 -8.36 -15.22 -4.41
N ALA A 195 -8.51 -15.65 -5.65
CA ALA A 195 -9.55 -15.16 -6.55
C ALA A 195 -10.03 -16.27 -7.48
N LYS A 196 -11.31 -16.21 -7.86
CA LYS A 196 -11.98 -17.23 -8.67
C LYS A 196 -12.81 -16.53 -9.75
N THR A 197 -12.56 -16.85 -11.02
CA THR A 197 -13.37 -16.38 -12.15
C THR A 197 -14.07 -17.58 -12.78
N THR A 198 -15.39 -17.50 -12.94
CA THR A 198 -16.17 -18.50 -13.68
C THR A 198 -16.33 -18.03 -15.12
N GLY A 199 -15.71 -18.73 -16.08
CA GLY A 199 -15.78 -18.41 -17.50
C GLY A 199 -16.66 -19.40 -18.26
N MET A 200 -17.47 -18.88 -19.21
CA MET A 200 -18.12 -19.71 -20.22
C MET A 200 -17.21 -19.77 -21.45
N ALA A 201 -16.46 -20.85 -21.59
CA ALA A 201 -15.60 -21.08 -22.74
C ALA A 201 -16.46 -21.51 -23.94
N LEU A 202 -16.78 -20.53 -24.80
CA LEU A 202 -17.31 -20.79 -26.13
C LEU A 202 -16.19 -21.41 -26.98
N GLY A 203 -16.28 -22.73 -27.22
CA GLY A 203 -15.32 -23.47 -28.02
C GLY A 203 -15.32 -22.96 -29.46
N GLY A 204 -14.25 -22.24 -29.83
CA GLY A 204 -14.08 -21.64 -31.15
C GLY A 204 -13.07 -20.49 -31.20
N VAL A 205 -12.82 -19.79 -30.08
CA VAL A 205 -11.85 -18.68 -30.02
C VAL A 205 -10.59 -19.07 -29.24
N SER A 206 -9.77 -19.92 -29.85
CA SER A 206 -8.37 -20.13 -29.44
C SER A 206 -7.49 -19.03 -30.04
N GLY A 207 -6.94 -18.14 -29.21
CA GLY A 207 -6.09 -17.04 -29.67
C GLY A 207 -5.99 -15.90 -28.66
N ASP A 208 -6.63 -14.77 -28.96
CA ASP A 208 -6.12 -13.45 -28.56
C ASP A 208 -7.13 -12.58 -27.78
N VAL A 209 -7.67 -13.09 -26.66
CA VAL A 209 -8.53 -12.27 -25.79
C VAL A 209 -7.91 -12.09 -24.40
N ALA A 210 -7.44 -10.86 -24.15
CA ALA A 210 -7.05 -10.26 -22.87
C ALA A 210 -5.57 -10.31 -22.37
N PHE A 211 -4.58 -10.69 -23.17
CA PHE A 211 -3.15 -10.46 -22.83
C PHE A 211 -2.61 -9.09 -23.33
N GLY A 212 -3.28 -8.01 -22.93
CA GLY A 212 -2.74 -6.64 -23.06
C GLY A 212 -2.00 -6.21 -21.79
N VAL A 213 -1.19 -5.15 -21.86
CA VAL A 213 -0.39 -4.62 -20.73
C VAL A 213 -1.26 -4.13 -19.55
N GLY A 214 -2.56 -3.86 -19.78
CA GLY A 214 -3.55 -3.60 -18.72
C GLY A 214 -4.45 -4.79 -18.34
N GLY A 215 -4.22 -5.98 -18.91
CA GLY A 215 -5.05 -7.18 -18.74
C GLY A 215 -4.75 -7.98 -17.48
N TYR A 216 -3.49 -8.00 -17.02
CA TYR A 216 -3.06 -8.75 -15.82
C TYR A 216 -3.93 -8.43 -14.59
N TRP A 217 -4.22 -7.15 -14.37
CA TRP A 217 -5.05 -6.64 -13.27
C TRP A 217 -6.50 -7.14 -13.28
N LYS A 218 -6.97 -7.71 -14.39
CA LYS A 218 -8.31 -8.31 -14.54
C LYS A 218 -8.29 -9.84 -14.56
N THR A 219 -7.12 -10.45 -14.32
CA THR A 219 -6.98 -11.90 -14.16
C THR A 219 -7.20 -12.32 -12.70
N PRO A 220 -7.60 -13.58 -12.43
CA PRO A 220 -7.61 -14.13 -11.08
C PRO A 220 -6.27 -13.95 -10.35
N LEU A 221 -5.14 -14.07 -11.06
CA LEU A 221 -3.82 -14.00 -10.46
C LEU A 221 -3.47 -12.57 -10.00
N GLY A 222 -3.85 -11.55 -10.78
CA GLY A 222 -3.73 -10.15 -10.38
C GLY A 222 -4.62 -9.80 -9.20
N GLU A 223 -5.86 -10.33 -9.15
CA GLU A 223 -6.76 -10.14 -8.01
C GLU A 223 -6.25 -10.84 -6.73
N ALA A 224 -5.83 -12.10 -6.84
CA ALA A 224 -5.22 -12.84 -5.74
C ALA A 224 -3.97 -12.10 -5.21
N THR A 225 -3.15 -11.51 -6.08
CA THR A 225 -2.01 -10.68 -5.67
C THR A 225 -2.46 -9.43 -4.91
N ARG A 226 -3.48 -8.70 -5.38
CA ARG A 226 -4.06 -7.56 -4.63
C ARG A 226 -4.59 -7.99 -3.26
N HIS A 227 -5.29 -9.13 -3.18
CA HIS A 227 -5.81 -9.66 -1.93
C HIS A 227 -4.68 -9.96 -0.92
N ALA A 228 -3.59 -10.61 -1.36
CA ALA A 228 -2.43 -10.87 -0.52
C ALA A 228 -1.74 -9.58 -0.03
N ILE A 229 -1.56 -8.58 -0.91
CA ILE A 229 -0.97 -7.28 -0.53
C ILE A 229 -1.90 -6.49 0.41
N ARG A 230 -3.22 -6.55 0.20
CA ARG A 230 -4.21 -5.90 1.08
C ARG A 230 -4.20 -6.52 2.49
N ASP A 231 -4.04 -7.84 2.60
CA ASP A 231 -3.88 -8.52 3.89
C ASP A 231 -2.54 -8.19 4.56
N ALA A 232 -1.45 -8.17 3.78
CA ALA A 232 -0.12 -7.73 4.22
C ALA A 232 -0.15 -6.33 4.85
N VAL A 233 -0.78 -5.35 4.19
CA VAL A 233 -0.92 -3.98 4.71
C VAL A 233 -1.76 -3.95 5.98
N LYS A 234 -2.88 -4.69 6.05
CA LYS A 234 -3.70 -4.77 7.27
C LYS A 234 -2.92 -5.31 8.46
N PHE A 235 -2.15 -6.38 8.25
CA PHE A 235 -1.25 -6.94 9.25
C PHE A 235 -0.22 -5.89 9.72
N ILE A 236 0.52 -5.28 8.79
CA ILE A 236 1.55 -4.28 9.14
C ILE A 236 0.94 -3.08 9.87
N VAL A 237 -0.21 -2.56 9.43
CA VAL A 237 -0.89 -1.44 10.12
C VAL A 237 -1.25 -1.82 11.55
N ARG A 238 -1.83 -3.01 11.78
CA ARG A 238 -2.21 -3.47 13.12
C ARG A 238 -1.00 -3.66 14.04
N GLU A 239 0.06 -4.34 13.59
CA GLU A 239 1.23 -4.55 14.45
C GLU A 239 1.96 -3.24 14.74
N MET A 240 2.00 -2.33 13.77
CA MET A 240 2.61 -1.00 13.95
C MET A 240 1.80 -0.08 14.86
N GLU A 241 0.55 -0.40 15.24
CA GLU A 241 -0.16 0.34 16.30
C GLU A 241 0.44 0.04 17.68
N ASN A 242 0.90 -1.19 17.93
CA ASN A 242 1.52 -1.63 19.18
C ASN A 242 2.99 -1.18 19.35
N VAL A 243 3.70 -0.93 18.25
CA VAL A 243 5.08 -0.41 18.28
C VAL A 243 5.06 1.05 18.75
N SER A 244 5.70 1.38 19.88
CA SER A 244 5.83 2.78 20.31
C SER A 244 6.65 3.60 19.32
N TRP A 245 6.21 4.83 19.01
CA TRP A 245 7.06 5.76 18.26
C TRP A 245 8.25 6.15 19.13
N GLN A 246 9.41 6.36 18.49
CA GLN A 246 10.62 6.77 19.19
C GLN A 246 11.32 7.89 18.43
N SER A 247 11.84 8.85 19.17
CA SER A 247 12.72 9.90 18.67
C SER A 247 13.80 10.23 19.70
N SER A 248 14.61 11.26 19.43
CA SER A 248 15.67 11.71 20.32
C SER A 248 15.71 13.23 20.49
N ILE A 249 16.25 13.65 21.64
CA ILE A 249 16.59 15.05 21.91
C ILE A 249 17.83 15.43 21.09
N VAL A 250 17.69 16.45 20.23
CA VAL A 250 18.76 16.95 19.36
C VAL A 250 19.44 18.22 19.89
N LYS A 251 18.81 18.92 20.84
CA LYS A 251 19.40 20.03 21.61
C LYS A 251 18.54 20.30 22.86
N VAL A 252 19.17 20.71 23.95
CA VAL A 252 18.51 21.45 25.04
C VAL A 252 19.13 22.84 25.09
N ASP A 253 18.30 23.87 25.16
CA ASP A 253 18.73 25.27 25.19
C ASP A 253 18.72 25.84 26.62
N ASN A 254 19.51 26.89 26.86
CA ASN A 254 19.70 27.48 28.20
C ASN A 254 18.38 27.97 28.84
N ASN A 255 17.35 28.22 28.04
CA ASN A 255 16.01 28.61 28.48
C ASN A 255 15.07 27.40 28.77
N ASN A 256 15.62 26.20 29.01
CA ASN A 256 14.89 24.94 29.19
C ASN A 256 13.95 24.58 28.02
N VAL A 257 14.34 24.95 26.80
CA VAL A 257 13.64 24.53 25.57
C VAL A 257 14.31 23.28 25.02
N VAL A 258 13.53 22.21 24.88
CA VAL A 258 13.98 20.92 24.34
C VAL A 258 13.66 20.87 22.85
N TYR A 259 14.64 20.49 22.03
CA TYR A 259 14.48 20.27 20.59
C TYR A 259 14.45 18.76 20.33
N ILE A 260 13.40 18.28 19.67
CA ILE A 260 13.15 16.87 19.39
C ILE A 260 13.27 16.63 17.88
N SER A 261 13.84 15.50 17.45
CA SER A 261 13.80 15.10 16.05
C SER A 261 12.36 14.73 15.62
N GLY A 262 11.97 15.11 14.40
CA GLY A 262 10.60 14.95 13.90
C GLY A 262 9.72 16.17 14.19
N GLY A 263 9.00 16.59 13.15
CA GLY A 263 8.07 17.70 13.14
C GLY A 263 6.89 17.40 12.22
N GLN A 264 6.58 18.29 11.28
CA GLN A 264 5.48 18.12 10.32
C GLN A 264 5.66 16.85 9.47
N ASP A 265 6.90 16.47 9.17
CA ASP A 265 7.24 15.23 8.45
C ASP A 265 6.67 13.95 9.09
N VAL A 266 6.66 13.88 10.42
CA VAL A 266 6.08 12.76 11.20
C VAL A 266 4.62 12.98 11.62
N ASN A 267 3.93 14.05 11.17
CA ASN A 267 2.64 14.51 11.72
C ASN A 267 2.69 14.90 13.22
N MET A 268 3.79 15.49 13.69
CA MET A 268 3.88 16.02 15.05
C MET A 268 2.84 17.12 15.29
N SER A 269 2.21 17.15 16.45
CA SER A 269 1.21 18.16 16.85
C SER A 269 1.65 18.96 18.07
N VAL A 270 1.25 20.23 18.12
CA VAL A 270 1.42 21.10 19.31
C VAL A 270 0.48 20.63 20.42
N GLY A 271 0.95 20.65 21.67
CA GLY A 271 0.24 20.15 22.84
C GLY A 271 0.45 18.67 23.13
N THR A 272 1.05 17.90 22.20
CA THR A 272 1.38 16.49 22.47
C THR A 272 2.46 16.38 23.54
N THR A 273 2.22 15.53 24.54
CA THR A 273 3.17 15.23 25.62
C THR A 273 3.93 13.94 25.36
N TYR A 274 5.23 13.95 25.59
CA TYR A 274 6.11 12.78 25.50
C TYR A 274 6.85 12.52 26.80
N THR A 275 7.23 11.26 27.01
CA THR A 275 8.10 10.84 28.12
C THR A 275 9.54 10.79 27.64
N VAL A 276 10.45 11.33 28.45
CA VAL A 276 11.89 11.35 28.16
C VAL A 276 12.58 10.26 28.95
N TYR A 277 13.38 9.45 28.25
CA TYR A 277 14.18 8.37 28.79
C TYR A 277 15.67 8.70 28.64
N GLY A 278 16.36 8.74 29.78
CA GLY A 278 17.80 8.91 29.84
C GLY A 278 18.48 7.62 29.42
N VAL A 279 19.29 7.71 28.37
CA VAL A 279 20.05 6.55 27.84
C VAL A 279 21.30 6.35 28.68
N GLY A 280 21.40 5.17 29.28
CA GLY A 280 22.54 4.69 30.07
C GLY A 280 23.53 3.87 29.23
N GLU A 281 24.15 2.88 29.86
CA GLU A 281 25.12 2.01 29.20
C GLU A 281 24.45 1.00 28.26
N GLU A 282 25.21 0.52 27.29
CA GLU A 282 24.78 -0.53 26.36
C GLU A 282 24.99 -1.89 27.01
N LEU A 283 23.91 -2.65 27.16
CA LEU A 283 23.93 -3.96 27.80
C LEU A 283 24.37 -4.99 26.76
N ILE A 284 25.56 -5.55 26.93
CA ILE A 284 26.12 -6.55 26.01
C ILE A 284 26.09 -7.91 26.71
N ASP A 285 25.49 -8.91 26.06
CA ASP A 285 25.52 -10.29 26.52
C ASP A 285 26.96 -10.83 26.49
N PRO A 286 27.52 -11.29 27.62
CA PRO A 286 28.94 -11.65 27.71
C PRO A 286 29.30 -12.97 27.03
N ALA A 287 28.32 -13.80 26.66
CA ALA A 287 28.55 -15.09 26.00
C ALA A 287 28.47 -14.99 24.46
N THR A 288 27.66 -14.05 23.96
CA THR A 288 27.35 -13.89 22.52
C THR A 288 27.89 -12.60 21.92
N GLY A 289 28.22 -11.59 22.74
CA GLY A 289 28.56 -10.24 22.27
C GLY A 289 27.38 -9.46 21.67
N LEU A 290 26.15 -9.97 21.83
CA LEU A 290 24.95 -9.31 21.33
C LEU A 290 24.61 -8.09 22.18
N SER A 291 24.31 -6.95 21.54
CA SER A 291 23.67 -5.82 22.22
C SER A 291 22.23 -6.19 22.57
N LEU A 292 21.91 -6.15 23.86
CA LEU A 292 20.57 -6.30 24.42
C LEU A 292 19.82 -4.94 24.47
N GLY A 293 20.35 -3.92 23.78
CA GLY A 293 19.88 -2.55 23.86
C GLY A 293 20.62 -1.75 24.94
N LYS A 294 20.01 -0.64 25.38
CA LYS A 294 20.59 0.28 26.35
C LYS A 294 19.69 0.40 27.57
N GLU A 295 20.28 0.62 28.73
CA GLU A 295 19.50 0.95 29.91
C GLU A 295 18.73 2.26 29.68
N GLU A 296 17.41 2.23 29.81
CA GLU A 296 16.55 3.41 29.69
C GLU A 296 15.91 3.73 31.05
N SER A 297 16.19 4.91 31.58
CA SER A 297 15.58 5.41 32.81
C SER A 297 14.60 6.54 32.51
N ARG A 298 13.36 6.51 33.03
CA ARG A 298 12.42 7.63 32.87
C ARG A 298 12.94 8.84 33.64
N ILE A 299 13.37 9.88 32.93
CA ILE A 299 13.94 11.11 33.54
C ILE A 299 13.00 12.31 33.50
N GLY A 300 11.90 12.28 32.72
CA GLY A 300 10.92 13.37 32.75
C GLY A 300 9.82 13.30 31.69
N ARG A 301 9.11 14.42 31.52
CA ARG A 301 8.08 14.65 30.51
C ARG A 301 8.21 16.03 29.88
N ILE A 302 7.90 16.11 28.59
CA ILE A 302 7.95 17.33 27.77
C ILE A 302 6.65 17.50 26.98
N GLU A 303 6.28 18.73 26.66
CA GLU A 303 5.10 19.07 25.85
C GLU A 303 5.52 19.91 24.64
N VAL A 304 5.12 19.48 23.44
CA VAL A 304 5.46 20.17 22.19
C VAL A 304 4.77 21.53 22.12
N THR A 305 5.55 22.60 21.94
CA THR A 305 5.07 23.99 21.85
C THR A 305 5.17 24.57 20.45
N SER A 306 6.04 24.03 19.58
CA SER A 306 6.19 24.46 18.18
C SER A 306 6.63 23.29 17.31
N VAL A 307 6.11 23.21 16.08
CA VAL A 307 6.40 22.14 15.12
C VAL A 307 6.92 22.74 13.82
N GLU A 308 8.19 22.48 13.52
CA GLU A 308 8.86 22.85 12.27
C GLU A 308 8.81 21.67 11.29
N GLU A 309 9.40 21.79 10.09
CA GLU A 309 9.34 20.73 9.07
C GLU A 309 9.86 19.36 9.56
N LYS A 310 11.02 19.33 10.22
CA LYS A 310 11.78 18.09 10.59
C LYS A 310 12.20 18.00 12.05
N PHE A 311 11.76 18.95 12.87
CA PHE A 311 12.02 18.98 14.29
C PHE A 311 10.90 19.74 15.00
N SER A 312 10.81 19.55 16.31
CA SER A 312 9.86 20.25 17.17
C SER A 312 10.56 20.83 18.38
N LYS A 313 9.95 21.87 18.96
CA LYS A 313 10.37 22.49 20.22
C LYS A 313 9.35 22.12 21.29
N ALA A 314 9.84 21.82 22.48
CA ALA A 314 9.01 21.42 23.62
C ALA A 314 9.45 22.15 24.89
N LYS A 315 8.49 22.39 25.79
CA LYS A 315 8.73 22.84 27.15
C LYS A 315 8.85 21.64 28.09
N ILE A 316 9.65 21.78 29.15
CA ILE A 316 9.74 20.76 30.21
C ILE A 316 8.49 20.85 31.09
N LEU A 317 7.83 19.71 31.34
CA LEU A 317 6.74 19.58 32.31
C LEU A 317 7.22 18.99 33.64
N GLU A 318 8.11 18.01 33.57
CA GLU A 318 8.59 17.22 34.70
C GLU A 318 10.01 16.73 34.39
N GLY A 319 10.87 16.66 35.40
CA GLY A 319 12.24 16.15 35.24
C GLY A 319 13.29 17.22 34.97
N SER A 320 14.54 16.78 34.83
CA SER A 320 15.71 17.63 34.58
C SER A 320 16.87 16.79 34.03
N GLY A 321 18.00 17.42 33.68
CA GLY A 321 19.20 16.70 33.23
C GLY A 321 19.13 16.12 31.82
N PHE A 322 18.15 16.53 31.02
CA PHE A 322 17.99 16.12 29.62
C PHE A 322 19.25 16.47 28.80
N LYS A 323 19.75 15.51 28.02
CA LYS A 323 20.96 15.61 27.21
C LYS A 323 20.69 15.24 25.75
N TYR A 324 21.64 15.57 24.88
CA TYR A 324 21.63 15.12 23.49
C TYR A 324 21.60 13.59 23.43
N GLY A 325 20.71 13.03 22.61
CA GLY A 325 20.59 11.58 22.40
C GLY A 325 19.67 10.85 23.38
N ASP A 326 19.11 11.53 24.39
CA ASP A 326 18.02 10.95 25.21
C ASP A 326 16.80 10.62 24.34
N VAL A 327 16.12 9.53 24.66
CA VAL A 327 15.02 8.98 23.87
C VAL A 327 13.69 9.59 24.29
N VAL A 328 12.84 9.88 23.30
CA VAL A 328 11.51 10.48 23.45
C VAL A 328 10.47 9.47 22.94
N LYS A 329 9.51 9.11 23.79
CA LYS A 329 8.43 8.13 23.53
C LYS A 329 7.06 8.69 23.93
#